data_AF-A0A815WAM0-F1
#
_entry.id   AF-A0A815WAM0-F1
#
_cell.length_a   1.000
_cell.length_b   1.000
_cell.length_c   1.000
_cell.angle_alpha   90.00
_cell.angle_beta   90.00
_cell.angle_gamma   90.00
#
_symmetry.space_group_name_H-M   'P 1'
#
loop_
_entity.id
_entity.type
_entity.pdbx_description
1 polymer ?
#
loop_
_entity_poly.entity_id
_entity_poly.type
_entity_poly.pdbx_seq_one_letter_code
_entity_poly.pdbx_strand_id
1 'polypeptide(L)'
;LGELEQWCKQNVDIPTDENKYFVVSYKIIYDDEEDDDEEDINGNIFRVFLSSVRLLNIASISSHVHADATYKLIWQGFPVLVIGTTDLKKVFHPFGLAICSNEQTKDFEFIFNSAQIGLKKINKNLLKPSALISDAADSIKNGFKNVYEGDYNQIMCWSHMKRKVQNRICHIDDKAIADEIMNDIEMLQLSYSSAVFELALKLFMKKWKMNNRQKNQSIIEFLNISIMNGSKQMVAEATNKVVKDDGTFRERHVLSRFLVVASNIINNWSIERDPSSINTKLFATEPTICLNL
;
A
#
# COMPACT_ATOMS: atom_id res chain seq x y z
N LEU A 1 24.42 1.55 14.23
CA LEU A 1 22.97 1.89 14.24
C LEU A 1 22.45 2.41 15.60
N GLY A 2 23.26 2.43 16.67
CA GLY A 2 22.83 2.80 18.03
C GLY A 2 22.15 4.18 18.22
N GLU A 3 22.53 5.24 17.49
CA GLU A 3 21.81 6.53 17.56
C GLU A 3 20.31 6.38 17.22
N LEU A 4 20.01 5.55 16.22
CA LEU A 4 18.66 5.29 15.77
C LEU A 4 17.91 4.38 16.74
N GLU A 5 18.59 3.39 17.33
CA GLU A 5 18.00 2.58 18.40
C GLU A 5 17.64 3.45 19.62
N GLN A 6 18.51 4.40 19.99
CA GLN A 6 18.24 5.34 21.07
C GLN A 6 17.08 6.29 20.74
N TRP A 7 17.02 6.81 19.50
CA TRP A 7 15.86 7.58 19.04
C TRP A 7 14.57 6.75 19.08
N CYS A 8 14.64 5.47 18.71
CA CYS A 8 13.49 4.57 18.80
C CYS A 8 12.99 4.44 20.24
N LYS A 9 13.90 4.16 21.20
CA LYS A 9 13.59 4.08 22.64
C LYS A 9 12.92 5.36 23.16
N GLN A 10 13.37 6.54 22.71
CA GLN A 10 12.81 7.84 23.12
C GLN A 10 11.42 8.15 22.53
N ASN A 11 10.95 7.38 21.55
CA ASN A 11 9.70 7.65 20.83
C ASN A 11 8.72 6.46 20.87
N VAL A 12 8.88 5.47 21.76
CA VAL A 12 7.98 4.29 21.84
C VAL A 12 6.62 4.58 22.49
N ASP A 13 6.56 5.62 23.33
CA ASP A 13 5.39 5.96 24.13
C ASP A 13 4.28 6.55 23.26
N ILE A 14 3.04 6.16 23.56
CA ILE A 14 1.86 6.62 22.84
C ILE A 14 1.63 8.11 23.19
N PRO A 15 1.66 9.04 22.22
CA PRO A 15 1.45 10.46 22.50
C PRO A 15 0.00 10.75 22.90
N THR A 16 -0.19 11.80 23.70
CA THR A 16 -1.53 12.34 24.02
C THR A 16 -2.15 13.09 22.84
N ASP A 17 -1.33 13.69 21.98
CA ASP A 17 -1.75 14.23 20.68
C ASP A 17 -1.89 13.08 19.68
N GLU A 18 -3.13 12.81 19.25
CA GLU A 18 -3.42 11.73 18.29
C GLU A 18 -2.72 11.90 16.94
N ASN A 19 -2.28 13.12 16.61
CA ASN A 19 -1.58 13.43 15.36
C ASN A 19 -0.08 13.21 15.40
N LYS A 20 0.51 13.16 16.60
CA LYS A 20 1.95 12.98 16.76
C LYS A 20 2.34 11.54 16.45
N TYR A 21 3.39 11.38 15.63
CA TYR A 21 4.01 10.09 15.36
C TYR A 21 4.57 9.45 16.64
N PHE A 22 4.67 8.13 16.63
CA PHE A 22 5.45 7.35 17.58
C PHE A 22 5.97 6.06 16.94
N VAL A 23 6.96 5.46 17.60
CA VAL A 23 7.58 4.18 17.23
C VAL A 23 6.71 3.07 17.80
N VAL A 24 5.88 2.49 16.94
CA VAL A 24 4.96 1.42 17.31
C VAL A 24 5.74 0.15 17.64
N SER A 25 6.73 -0.20 16.82
CA SER A 25 7.63 -1.34 16.99
C SER A 25 8.97 -1.10 16.27
N TYR A 26 10.03 -1.74 16.73
CA TYR A 26 11.33 -1.79 16.04
C TYR A 26 12.08 -3.09 16.37
N LYS A 27 12.99 -3.49 15.47
CA LYS A 27 13.98 -4.57 15.61
C LYS A 27 15.30 -4.04 15.03
N ILE A 28 16.36 -4.03 15.82
CA ILE A 28 17.66 -3.43 15.45
C ILE A 28 18.77 -4.33 16.01
N ILE A 29 19.41 -5.15 15.18
CA ILE A 29 20.62 -5.92 15.53
C ILE A 29 21.65 -5.81 14.40
N TYR A 30 22.90 -5.60 14.81
CA TYR A 30 24.11 -5.33 14.03
C TYR A 30 25.32 -5.42 15.00
N ASP A 31 26.47 -6.01 14.69
CA ASP A 31 26.89 -6.83 13.54
C ASP A 31 27.54 -8.12 14.10
N ASP A 32 26.98 -9.32 13.85
CA ASP A 32 27.26 -10.53 14.66
C ASP A 32 28.08 -11.63 13.94
N GLU A 33 29.41 -11.53 14.00
CA GLU A 33 30.41 -12.63 13.95
C GLU A 33 31.52 -12.23 14.96
N GLU A 34 32.20 -13.08 15.73
CA GLU A 34 32.58 -14.49 15.57
C GLU A 34 32.41 -15.24 16.91
N ASP A 35 31.86 -16.47 16.90
CA ASP A 35 32.35 -17.64 17.67
C ASP A 35 31.46 -18.88 17.36
N ASP A 36 32.07 -20.07 17.35
CA ASP A 36 31.49 -21.33 16.88
C ASP A 36 30.39 -21.93 17.81
N ASP A 37 29.59 -22.84 17.23
CA ASP A 37 28.71 -23.83 17.89
C ASP A 37 27.42 -23.36 18.62
N GLU A 38 26.40 -22.86 17.89
CA GLU A 38 24.98 -23.24 18.07
C GLU A 38 24.08 -22.78 16.88
N GLU A 39 23.17 -23.62 16.40
CA GLU A 39 22.65 -23.61 15.00
C GLU A 39 21.71 -22.45 14.53
N ASP A 40 21.35 -21.40 15.30
CA ASP A 40 20.33 -20.41 14.82
C ASP A 40 20.26 -18.99 15.50
N ILE A 41 21.35 -18.18 15.49
CA ILE A 41 21.44 -16.79 16.05
C ILE A 41 22.47 -15.94 15.23
N ASN A 42 22.43 -14.61 14.96
CA ASN A 42 21.34 -13.59 14.88
C ASN A 42 21.72 -12.21 14.21
N GLY A 43 22.61 -12.09 13.21
CA GLY A 43 22.91 -10.80 12.53
C GLY A 43 22.47 -10.72 11.05
N ASN A 44 22.01 -9.62 10.44
CA ASN A 44 21.63 -8.29 10.92
C ASN A 44 20.14 -8.01 10.60
N ILE A 45 19.45 -7.27 11.45
CA ILE A 45 18.05 -6.90 11.25
C ILE A 45 17.84 -5.44 11.64
N PHE A 46 17.66 -4.54 10.66
CA PHE A 46 17.16 -3.19 10.94
C PHE A 46 15.74 -3.00 10.40
N ARG A 47 14.76 -2.81 11.28
CA ARG A 47 13.37 -2.51 10.96
C ARG A 47 12.75 -1.58 12.00
N VAL A 48 12.18 -0.46 11.58
CA VAL A 48 11.42 0.48 12.45
C VAL A 48 10.07 0.73 11.84
N PHE A 49 8.99 0.70 12.62
CA PHE A 49 7.64 1.04 12.17
C PHE A 49 7.06 2.24 12.93
N LEU A 50 6.62 3.24 12.16
CA LEU A 50 6.05 4.50 12.63
C LEU A 50 4.56 4.61 12.28
N SER A 51 3.77 5.15 13.19
CA SER A 51 2.37 5.54 12.98
C SER A 51 1.93 6.61 13.98
N SER A 52 0.67 7.02 13.95
CA SER A 52 0.02 7.85 14.98
C SER A 52 -1.26 7.16 15.48
N VAL A 53 -1.83 7.62 16.59
CA VAL A 53 -3.08 7.05 17.14
C VAL A 53 -4.23 7.21 16.12
N ARG A 54 -4.33 8.37 15.47
CA ARG A 54 -5.36 8.64 14.45
C ARG A 54 -5.18 7.74 13.22
N LEU A 55 -3.95 7.48 12.78
CA LEU A 55 -3.68 6.57 11.67
C LEU A 55 -4.02 5.10 12.02
N LEU A 56 -3.66 4.64 13.22
CA LEU A 56 -4.03 3.30 13.71
C LEU A 56 -5.56 3.14 13.89
N ASN A 57 -6.30 4.21 14.21
CA ASN A 57 -7.76 4.17 14.21
C ASN A 57 -8.32 3.84 12.81
N ILE A 58 -7.73 4.36 11.73
CA ILE A 58 -8.12 4.00 10.34
C ILE A 58 -7.82 2.52 10.06
N ALA A 59 -6.66 2.02 10.50
CA ALA A 59 -6.33 0.61 10.39
C ALA A 59 -7.38 -0.29 11.08
N SER A 60 -7.90 0.12 12.24
CA SER A 60 -8.90 -0.65 13.02
C SER A 60 -10.26 -0.86 12.35
N ILE A 61 -10.59 -0.04 11.33
CA ILE A 61 -11.83 -0.11 10.55
C ILE A 61 -11.59 -0.58 9.10
N SER A 62 -10.36 -0.94 8.76
CA SER A 62 -9.97 -1.33 7.40
C SER A 62 -10.35 -2.78 7.09
N SER A 63 -11.09 -2.98 6.00
CA SER A 63 -11.44 -4.32 5.49
C SER A 63 -10.33 -5.01 4.69
N HIS A 64 -9.33 -4.25 4.26
CA HIS A 64 -8.25 -4.70 3.38
C HIS A 64 -6.99 -3.87 3.64
N VAL A 65 -5.83 -4.44 3.30
CA VAL A 65 -4.52 -3.79 3.50
C VAL A 65 -3.82 -3.63 2.16
N HIS A 66 -3.24 -2.46 1.96
CA HIS A 66 -2.33 -2.15 0.87
C HIS A 66 -0.91 -2.19 1.40
N ALA A 67 0.01 -2.77 0.62
CA ALA A 67 1.44 -2.76 0.91
C ALA A 67 2.23 -2.58 -0.38
N ASP A 68 3.18 -1.65 -0.36
CA ASP A 68 4.12 -1.38 -1.47
C ASP A 68 5.42 -0.81 -0.90
N ALA A 69 6.52 -1.02 -1.62
CA ALA A 69 7.77 -0.33 -1.35
C ALA A 69 7.79 1.05 -2.02
N THR A 70 8.44 2.03 -1.40
CA THR A 70 8.64 3.36 -1.98
C THR A 70 10.13 3.73 -2.06
N TYR A 71 10.71 3.56 -3.25
CA TYR A 71 12.06 4.02 -3.60
C TYR A 71 12.19 5.55 -3.74
N LYS A 72 11.23 6.34 -3.25
CA LYS A 72 11.25 7.81 -3.29
C LYS A 72 11.68 8.46 -1.98
N LEU A 73 11.81 7.67 -0.90
CA LEU A 73 12.53 8.01 0.32
C LEU A 73 13.57 6.92 0.54
N ILE A 74 14.85 7.28 0.44
CA ILE A 74 15.95 6.33 0.57
C ILE A 74 16.90 6.85 1.65
N TRP A 75 16.90 6.20 2.81
CA TRP A 75 17.92 6.47 3.83
C TRP A 75 19.17 5.65 3.54
N GLN A 76 20.22 6.29 3.02
CA GLN A 76 21.52 5.66 2.68
C GLN A 76 21.50 4.47 1.69
N GLY A 77 20.33 4.00 1.26
CA GLY A 77 20.13 2.82 0.42
C GLY A 77 18.95 1.96 0.90
N PHE A 78 18.51 2.14 2.15
CA PHE A 78 17.47 1.35 2.78
C PHE A 78 16.06 1.65 2.24
N PRO A 79 15.26 0.61 1.96
CA PRO A 79 13.89 0.76 1.51
C PRO A 79 12.95 1.29 2.61
N VAL A 80 12.00 2.11 2.17
CA VAL A 80 10.84 2.51 2.97
C VAL A 80 9.63 1.73 2.47
N LEU A 81 8.94 1.04 3.37
CA LEU A 81 7.71 0.30 3.11
C LEU A 81 6.52 1.10 3.64
N VAL A 82 5.41 1.12 2.91
CA VAL A 82 4.19 1.81 3.35
C VAL A 82 3.02 0.84 3.37
N ILE A 83 2.25 0.90 4.45
CA ILE A 83 0.95 0.24 4.55
C ILE A 83 -0.18 1.26 4.67
N GLY A 84 -1.32 0.89 4.09
CA GLY A 84 -2.51 1.73 4.09
C GLY A 84 -3.77 0.95 3.75
N THR A 85 -4.85 1.68 3.60
CA THR A 85 -6.15 1.19 3.13
C THR A 85 -6.71 2.14 2.07
N THR A 86 -7.86 1.82 1.50
CA THR A 86 -8.64 2.73 0.66
C THR A 86 -10.07 2.79 1.16
N ASP A 87 -10.69 3.97 1.11
CA ASP A 87 -12.08 4.18 1.52
C ASP A 87 -13.07 4.01 0.36
N LEU A 88 -14.38 4.17 0.61
CA LEU A 88 -15.41 4.04 -0.43
C LEU A 88 -15.54 5.28 -1.35
N LYS A 89 -14.82 6.36 -1.05
CA LYS A 89 -14.54 7.47 -1.97
C LYS A 89 -13.23 7.28 -2.73
N LYS A 90 -12.61 6.12 -2.56
CA LYS A 90 -11.42 5.66 -3.27
C LYS A 90 -10.17 6.48 -2.94
N VAL A 91 -10.18 7.16 -1.80
CA VAL A 91 -9.04 7.89 -1.25
C VAL A 91 -8.11 6.91 -0.56
N PHE A 92 -6.81 7.02 -0.83
CA PHE A 92 -5.80 6.23 -0.14
C PHE A 92 -5.50 6.81 1.26
N HIS A 93 -5.57 5.96 2.27
CA HIS A 93 -5.24 6.31 3.66
C HIS A 93 -4.03 5.47 4.11
N PRO A 94 -2.80 6.01 4.02
CA PRO A 94 -1.66 5.37 4.66
C PRO A 94 -1.88 5.37 6.17
N PHE A 95 -1.57 4.27 6.83
CA PHE A 95 -1.63 4.18 8.30
C PHE A 95 -0.33 3.70 8.93
N GLY A 96 0.72 3.50 8.14
CA GLY A 96 2.02 3.11 8.67
C GLY A 96 3.15 3.20 7.65
N LEU A 97 4.34 3.51 8.17
CA LEU A 97 5.58 3.58 7.42
C LEU A 97 6.62 2.72 8.15
N ALA A 98 7.23 1.75 7.46
CA ALA A 98 8.41 1.06 7.96
C ALA A 98 9.67 1.46 7.21
N ILE A 99 10.79 1.38 7.91
CA ILE A 99 12.13 1.62 7.40
C ILE A 99 12.88 0.31 7.64
N CYS A 100 13.25 -0.38 6.58
CA CYS A 100 13.74 -1.76 6.64
C CYS A 100 15.12 -1.87 5.98
N SER A 101 15.93 -2.86 6.36
CA SER A 101 17.16 -3.19 5.63
C SER A 101 16.88 -3.67 4.21
N ASN A 102 15.76 -4.39 4.01
CA ASN A 102 15.44 -5.12 2.77
C ASN A 102 13.92 -5.08 2.46
N GLU A 103 13.53 -5.72 1.36
CA GLU A 103 12.14 -5.88 0.90
C GLU A 103 11.72 -7.37 0.86
N GLN A 104 12.19 -8.15 1.83
CA GLN A 104 11.95 -9.59 1.93
C GLN A 104 10.68 -9.92 2.72
N THR A 105 10.28 -11.21 2.71
CA THR A 105 9.15 -11.74 3.49
C THR A 105 9.18 -11.29 4.95
N LYS A 106 10.35 -11.35 5.62
CA LYS A 106 10.53 -10.96 7.02
C LYS A 106 10.33 -9.44 7.25
N ASP A 107 10.53 -8.60 6.23
CA ASP A 107 10.26 -7.15 6.28
C ASP A 107 8.76 -6.86 6.19
N PHE A 108 8.06 -7.54 5.29
CA PHE A 108 6.60 -7.42 5.15
C PHE A 108 5.85 -8.02 6.34
N GLU A 109 6.28 -9.18 6.84
CA GLU A 109 5.77 -9.76 8.09
C GLU A 109 5.94 -8.80 9.27
N PHE A 110 7.09 -8.12 9.39
CA PHE A 110 7.33 -7.15 10.46
C PHE A 110 6.36 -5.96 10.39
N ILE A 111 6.16 -5.34 9.23
CA ILE A 111 5.26 -4.18 9.10
C ILE A 111 3.79 -4.55 9.37
N PHE A 112 3.33 -5.74 8.94
CA PHE A 112 1.98 -6.23 9.25
C PHE A 112 1.81 -6.57 10.75
N ASN A 113 2.78 -7.27 11.36
CA ASN A 113 2.76 -7.52 12.81
C ASN A 113 2.81 -6.22 13.62
N SER A 114 3.58 -5.23 13.15
CA SER A 114 3.68 -3.93 13.82
C SER A 114 2.36 -3.16 13.78
N ALA A 115 1.56 -3.28 12.71
CA ALA A 115 0.19 -2.76 12.70
C ALA A 115 -0.70 -3.43 13.76
N GLN A 116 -0.62 -4.76 13.92
CA GLN A 116 -1.34 -5.48 14.98
C GLN A 116 -0.89 -5.06 16.38
N ILE A 117 0.41 -4.84 16.60
CA ILE A 117 0.96 -4.32 17.86
C ILE A 117 0.42 -2.91 18.14
N GLY A 118 0.37 -2.03 17.13
CA GLY A 118 -0.21 -0.69 17.25
C GLY A 118 -1.67 -0.73 17.67
N LEU A 119 -2.48 -1.58 17.03
CA LEU A 119 -3.90 -1.75 17.37
C LEU A 119 -4.11 -2.26 18.80
N LYS A 120 -3.29 -3.22 19.26
CA LYS A 120 -3.28 -3.66 20.67
C LYS A 120 -2.92 -2.52 21.62
N LYS A 121 -1.85 -1.77 21.32
CA LYS A 121 -1.39 -0.61 22.10
C LYS A 121 -2.47 0.44 22.33
N ILE A 122 -3.34 0.68 21.33
CA ILE A 122 -4.45 1.65 21.41
C ILE A 122 -5.82 1.02 21.77
N ASN A 123 -5.84 -0.23 22.25
CA ASN A 123 -7.05 -0.97 22.63
C ASN A 123 -8.13 -1.02 21.54
N LYS A 124 -7.72 -1.31 20.30
CA LYS A 124 -8.63 -1.45 19.13
C LYS A 124 -8.67 -2.89 18.62
N ASN A 125 -9.70 -3.15 17.81
CA ASN A 125 -9.84 -4.42 17.11
C ASN A 125 -8.62 -4.68 16.22
N LEU A 126 -8.17 -5.94 16.20
CA LEU A 126 -7.11 -6.40 15.32
C LEU A 126 -7.56 -6.38 13.86
N LEU A 127 -6.62 -6.09 12.96
CA LEU A 127 -6.83 -6.17 11.52
C LEU A 127 -7.17 -7.62 11.13
N LYS A 128 -8.29 -7.80 10.42
CA LYS A 128 -8.70 -9.06 9.78
C LYS A 128 -9.00 -8.82 8.29
N PRO A 129 -7.97 -8.51 7.49
CA PRO A 129 -8.14 -8.10 6.10
C PRO A 129 -8.62 -9.24 5.21
N SER A 130 -9.71 -9.02 4.47
CA SER A 130 -10.21 -9.96 3.44
C SER A 130 -9.51 -9.81 2.09
N ALA A 131 -8.63 -8.81 1.95
CA ALA A 131 -7.81 -8.61 0.75
C ALA A 131 -6.46 -7.95 1.04
N LEU A 132 -5.48 -8.32 0.22
CA LEU A 132 -4.15 -7.71 0.12
C LEU A 132 -4.01 -7.02 -1.24
N ILE A 133 -3.76 -5.72 -1.26
CA ILE A 133 -3.49 -4.94 -2.46
C ILE A 133 -2.00 -4.64 -2.53
N SER A 134 -1.34 -5.04 -3.62
CA SER A 134 0.13 -4.89 -3.77
C SER A 134 0.56 -4.87 -5.24
N ASP A 135 1.86 -4.76 -5.52
CA ASP A 135 2.42 -5.00 -6.86
C ASP A 135 2.38 -6.49 -7.30
N ALA A 136 1.98 -7.36 -6.37
CA ALA A 136 1.96 -8.82 -6.41
C ALA A 136 3.33 -9.53 -6.23
N ALA A 137 4.32 -8.87 -5.61
CA ALA A 137 5.56 -9.53 -5.18
C ALA A 137 5.30 -10.63 -4.12
N ASP A 138 6.01 -11.75 -4.24
CA ASP A 138 5.85 -12.90 -3.34
C ASP A 138 6.31 -12.60 -1.90
N SER A 139 7.26 -11.69 -1.70
CA SER A 139 7.68 -11.26 -0.35
C SER A 139 6.53 -10.62 0.43
N ILE A 140 5.75 -9.74 -0.22
CA ILE A 140 4.56 -9.11 0.38
C ILE A 140 3.50 -10.16 0.69
N LYS A 141 3.22 -11.03 -0.29
CA LYS A 141 2.22 -12.11 -0.18
C LYS A 141 2.53 -13.06 0.97
N ASN A 142 3.78 -13.50 1.09
CA ASN A 142 4.20 -14.42 2.13
C ASN A 142 4.24 -13.72 3.50
N GLY A 143 4.73 -12.48 3.57
CA GLY A 143 4.72 -11.70 4.82
C GLY A 143 3.30 -11.45 5.34
N PHE A 144 2.32 -11.27 4.45
CA PHE A 144 0.91 -11.15 4.80
C PHE A 144 0.33 -12.46 5.37
N LYS A 145 0.61 -13.59 4.69
CA LYS A 145 0.18 -14.93 5.15
C LYS A 145 0.76 -15.33 6.51
N ASN A 146 1.96 -14.86 6.83
CA ASN A 146 2.60 -15.14 8.12
C ASN A 146 1.94 -14.37 9.29
N VAL A 147 1.06 -13.39 9.03
CA VAL A 147 0.45 -12.52 10.06
C VAL A 147 -1.07 -12.59 10.10
N TYR A 148 -1.72 -12.76 8.95
CA TYR A 148 -3.18 -12.76 8.85
C TYR A 148 -3.69 -14.17 8.48
N GLU A 149 -4.51 -14.73 9.36
CA GLU A 149 -5.20 -16.00 9.16
C GLU A 149 -6.46 -15.84 8.28
N GLY A 150 -6.81 -16.93 7.57
CA GLY A 150 -8.04 -17.03 6.79
C GLY A 150 -7.86 -16.78 5.29
N ASP A 151 -8.96 -16.96 4.55
CA ASP A 151 -8.99 -16.70 3.10
C ASP A 151 -9.00 -15.21 2.79
N TYR A 152 -8.15 -14.79 1.85
CA TYR A 152 -8.05 -13.41 1.40
C TYR A 152 -7.85 -13.35 -0.12
N ASN A 153 -8.29 -12.26 -0.74
CA ASN A 153 -8.01 -12.00 -2.15
C ASN A 153 -6.68 -11.24 -2.32
N GLN A 154 -5.77 -11.80 -3.11
CA GLN A 154 -4.58 -11.07 -3.57
C GLN A 154 -4.96 -10.23 -4.81
N ILE A 155 -4.86 -8.90 -4.70
CA ILE A 155 -5.27 -7.93 -5.71
C ILE A 155 -4.04 -7.15 -6.19
N MET A 156 -3.90 -7.01 -7.51
CA MET A 156 -2.87 -6.14 -8.08
C MET A 156 -3.29 -4.68 -7.99
N CYS A 157 -2.44 -3.82 -7.42
CA CYS A 157 -2.76 -2.42 -7.23
C CYS A 157 -2.96 -1.70 -8.57
N TRP A 158 -3.89 -0.74 -8.59
CA TRP A 158 -4.30 -0.04 -9.81
C TRP A 158 -3.12 0.57 -10.57
N SER A 159 -2.19 1.21 -9.87
CA SER A 159 -1.00 1.83 -10.47
C SER A 159 -0.11 0.83 -11.22
N HIS A 160 0.03 -0.40 -10.71
CA HIS A 160 0.84 -1.45 -11.34
C HIS A 160 0.08 -2.20 -12.44
N MET A 161 -1.24 -2.37 -12.28
CA MET A 161 -2.12 -2.88 -13.34
C MET A 161 -2.12 -1.93 -14.55
N LYS A 162 -2.39 -0.63 -14.33
CA LYS A 162 -2.35 0.42 -15.35
C LYS A 162 -1.01 0.47 -16.09
N ARG A 163 0.12 0.40 -15.37
CA ARG A 163 1.45 0.32 -16.00
C ARG A 163 1.62 -0.92 -16.89
N LYS A 164 1.15 -2.09 -16.45
CA LYS A 164 1.19 -3.33 -17.26
C LYS A 164 0.30 -3.26 -18.50
N VAL A 165 -0.85 -2.60 -18.41
CA VAL A 165 -1.73 -2.29 -19.55
C VAL A 165 -1.05 -1.32 -20.52
N GLN A 166 -0.55 -0.18 -20.03
CA GLN A 166 0.13 0.84 -20.82
C GLN A 166 1.32 0.26 -21.60
N ASN A 167 2.15 -0.57 -20.96
CA ASN A 167 3.26 -1.28 -21.58
C ASN A 167 2.85 -2.31 -22.66
N ARG A 168 1.56 -2.65 -22.79
CA ARG A 168 1.04 -3.51 -23.86
C ARG A 168 0.35 -2.72 -24.97
N ILE A 169 -0.49 -1.75 -24.61
CA ILE A 169 -1.19 -0.91 -25.60
C ILE A 169 -0.25 0.07 -26.32
N CYS A 170 0.92 0.37 -25.76
CA CYS A 170 1.92 1.21 -26.45
C CYS A 170 2.42 0.60 -27.78
N HIS A 171 2.31 -0.72 -27.94
CA HIS A 171 2.61 -1.47 -29.18
C HIS A 171 1.47 -1.46 -30.21
N ILE A 172 0.34 -0.79 -29.94
CA ILE A 172 -0.70 -0.55 -30.94
C ILE A 172 -0.24 0.65 -31.80
N ASP A 173 -0.22 0.46 -33.13
CA ASP A 173 0.19 1.48 -34.09
C ASP A 173 -0.73 2.70 -34.06
N ASP A 174 -2.05 2.45 -34.04
CA ASP A 174 -3.08 3.49 -33.89
C ASP A 174 -3.18 3.99 -32.45
N LYS A 175 -2.73 5.23 -32.22
CA LYS A 175 -2.77 5.87 -30.90
C LYS A 175 -4.16 6.29 -30.45
N ALA A 176 -5.06 6.65 -31.37
CA ALA A 176 -6.43 6.98 -31.01
C ALA A 176 -7.15 5.75 -30.43
N ILE A 177 -6.93 4.57 -31.04
CA ILE A 177 -7.42 3.29 -30.50
C ILE A 177 -6.76 2.96 -29.15
N ALA A 178 -5.45 3.15 -29.00
CA ALA A 178 -4.76 2.89 -27.74
C ALA A 178 -5.30 3.76 -26.58
N ASP A 179 -5.50 5.05 -26.84
CA ASP A 179 -6.04 6.01 -25.87
C ASP A 179 -7.52 5.70 -25.54
N GLU A 180 -8.33 5.32 -26.53
CA GLU A 180 -9.72 4.89 -26.30
C GLU A 180 -9.80 3.62 -25.43
N ILE A 181 -8.92 2.63 -25.66
CA ILE A 181 -8.82 1.44 -24.79
C ILE A 181 -8.46 1.84 -23.36
N MET A 182 -7.51 2.76 -23.17
CA MET A 182 -7.08 3.22 -21.85
C MET A 182 -8.21 3.96 -21.12
N ASN A 183 -8.91 4.86 -21.81
CA ASN A 183 -10.06 5.59 -21.28
C ASN A 183 -11.20 4.64 -20.85
N ASP A 184 -11.53 3.64 -21.68
CA ASP A 184 -12.52 2.63 -21.32
C ASP A 184 -12.11 1.82 -20.07
N ILE A 185 -10.82 1.49 -19.92
CA ILE A 185 -10.30 0.79 -18.73
C ILE A 185 -10.42 1.67 -17.48
N GLU A 186 -10.15 2.98 -17.60
CA GLU A 186 -10.38 3.95 -16.52
C GLU A 186 -11.87 4.09 -16.19
N MET A 187 -12.78 3.96 -17.17
CA MET A 187 -14.21 3.91 -16.89
C MET A 187 -14.63 2.63 -16.13
N LEU A 188 -13.97 1.48 -16.36
CA LEU A 188 -14.22 0.27 -15.55
C LEU A 188 -13.91 0.50 -14.06
N GLN A 189 -12.88 1.29 -13.76
CA GLN A 189 -12.48 1.71 -12.40
C GLN A 189 -13.60 2.46 -11.66
N LEU A 190 -14.49 3.16 -12.39
CA LEU A 190 -15.57 3.94 -11.78
C LEU A 190 -16.71 3.07 -11.22
N SER A 191 -16.72 1.77 -11.50
CA SER A 191 -17.72 0.83 -10.97
C SER A 191 -17.79 0.84 -9.43
N TYR A 192 -19.00 0.99 -8.90
CA TYR A 192 -19.26 1.05 -7.45
C TYR A 192 -19.65 -0.32 -6.83
N SER A 193 -19.78 -1.38 -7.64
CA SER A 193 -20.09 -2.74 -7.17
C SER A 193 -19.54 -3.81 -8.13
N SER A 194 -19.35 -5.04 -7.66
CA SER A 194 -18.90 -6.17 -8.51
C SER A 194 -19.86 -6.42 -9.67
N ALA A 195 -21.17 -6.34 -9.44
CA ALA A 195 -22.17 -6.59 -10.49
C ALA A 195 -22.10 -5.56 -11.63
N VAL A 196 -21.94 -4.26 -11.28
CA VAL A 196 -21.74 -3.20 -12.28
C VAL A 196 -20.40 -3.36 -12.98
N PHE A 197 -19.34 -3.68 -12.23
CA PHE A 197 -18.02 -3.94 -12.81
C PHE A 197 -18.05 -5.10 -13.81
N GLU A 198 -18.64 -6.24 -13.46
CA GLU A 198 -18.74 -7.41 -14.33
C GLU A 198 -19.58 -7.14 -15.59
N LEU A 199 -20.63 -6.33 -15.48
CA LEU A 199 -21.42 -5.90 -16.63
C LEU A 199 -20.61 -4.97 -17.53
N ALA A 200 -19.93 -3.97 -16.95
CA ALA A 200 -19.07 -3.05 -17.68
C ALA A 200 -17.92 -3.79 -18.38
N LEU A 201 -17.29 -4.77 -17.71
CA LEU A 201 -16.27 -5.63 -18.29
C LEU A 201 -16.83 -6.49 -19.45
N LYS A 202 -18.05 -7.05 -19.32
CA LYS A 202 -18.71 -7.76 -20.44
C LYS A 202 -18.94 -6.84 -21.65
N LEU A 203 -19.31 -5.58 -21.42
CA LEU A 203 -19.49 -4.58 -22.48
C LEU A 203 -18.15 -4.15 -23.11
N PHE A 204 -17.12 -3.88 -22.30
CA PHE A 204 -15.75 -3.63 -22.74
C PHE A 204 -15.23 -4.75 -23.65
N MET A 205 -15.34 -5.99 -23.18
CA MET A 205 -14.92 -7.17 -23.93
C MET A 205 -15.72 -7.34 -25.22
N LYS A 206 -17.00 -6.94 -25.27
CA LYS A 206 -17.80 -6.94 -26.51
C LYS A 206 -17.34 -5.87 -27.50
N LYS A 207 -17.19 -4.62 -27.06
CA LYS A 207 -16.71 -3.48 -27.88
C LYS A 207 -15.38 -3.83 -28.55
N TRP A 208 -14.39 -4.23 -27.75
CA TRP A 208 -13.06 -4.49 -28.27
C TRP A 208 -12.98 -5.80 -29.07
N LYS A 209 -13.74 -6.86 -28.74
CA LYS A 209 -13.82 -8.05 -29.62
C LYS A 209 -14.41 -7.73 -31.00
N MET A 210 -15.40 -6.84 -31.08
CA MET A 210 -16.02 -6.48 -32.36
C MET A 210 -15.09 -5.66 -33.25
N ASN A 211 -14.34 -4.72 -32.67
CA ASN A 211 -13.40 -3.87 -33.40
C ASN A 211 -12.11 -4.62 -33.84
N ASN A 212 -11.73 -5.68 -33.14
CA ASN A 212 -10.41 -6.31 -33.28
C ASN A 212 -10.36 -7.49 -34.28
N ARG A 213 -11.07 -7.39 -35.40
CA ARG A 213 -11.06 -8.42 -36.46
C ARG A 213 -9.73 -8.54 -37.23
N GLN A 214 -8.74 -7.66 -36.99
CA GLN A 214 -7.56 -7.56 -37.87
C GLN A 214 -6.15 -7.73 -37.28
N LYS A 215 -5.89 -7.73 -35.95
CA LYS A 215 -4.52 -8.09 -35.44
C LYS A 215 -4.30 -8.39 -33.94
N ASN A 216 -5.07 -7.85 -33.00
CA ASN A 216 -4.64 -7.75 -31.59
C ASN A 216 -5.31 -8.74 -30.62
N GLN A 217 -5.62 -9.97 -31.05
CA GLN A 217 -6.38 -10.94 -30.25
C GLN A 217 -5.69 -11.28 -28.90
N SER A 218 -4.36 -11.31 -28.89
CA SER A 218 -3.52 -11.51 -27.69
C SER A 218 -3.58 -10.35 -26.69
N ILE A 219 -3.83 -9.11 -27.14
CA ILE A 219 -3.99 -7.96 -26.24
C ILE A 219 -5.32 -8.07 -25.50
N ILE A 220 -6.41 -8.43 -26.17
CA ILE A 220 -7.73 -8.60 -25.51
C ILE A 220 -7.69 -9.74 -24.49
N GLU A 221 -7.03 -10.85 -24.81
CA GLU A 221 -6.87 -11.97 -23.88
C GLU A 221 -6.01 -11.58 -22.67
N PHE A 222 -4.91 -10.86 -22.88
CA PHE A 222 -4.11 -10.29 -21.78
C PHE A 222 -4.88 -9.26 -20.95
N LEU A 223 -5.66 -8.38 -21.58
CA LEU A 223 -6.49 -7.40 -20.87
C LEU A 223 -7.55 -8.12 -20.04
N ASN A 224 -8.19 -9.16 -20.57
CA ASN A 224 -9.11 -9.98 -19.81
C ASN A 224 -8.45 -10.59 -18.57
N ILE A 225 -7.28 -11.23 -18.72
CA ILE A 225 -6.53 -11.82 -17.60
C ILE A 225 -6.09 -10.74 -16.60
N SER A 226 -5.55 -9.62 -17.06
CA SER A 226 -5.00 -8.57 -16.21
C SER A 226 -6.09 -7.79 -15.46
N ILE A 227 -7.19 -7.50 -16.15
CA ILE A 227 -8.35 -6.85 -15.57
C ILE A 227 -9.04 -7.82 -14.62
N MET A 228 -9.34 -9.08 -14.99
CA MET A 228 -9.97 -10.05 -14.07
C MET A 228 -9.13 -10.35 -12.83
N ASN A 229 -7.80 -10.42 -12.95
CA ASN A 229 -6.91 -10.59 -11.79
C ASN A 229 -6.79 -9.32 -10.93
N GLY A 230 -7.02 -8.13 -11.50
CA GLY A 230 -7.23 -6.91 -10.72
C GLY A 230 -8.64 -6.79 -10.13
N SER A 231 -9.65 -7.41 -10.75
CA SER A 231 -11.03 -6.97 -10.58
C SER A 231 -11.92 -7.80 -9.67
N LYS A 232 -11.45 -8.95 -9.17
CA LYS A 232 -12.22 -9.73 -8.18
C LYS A 232 -12.57 -8.95 -6.90
N GLN A 233 -11.99 -7.76 -6.68
CA GLN A 233 -12.43 -6.77 -5.69
C GLN A 233 -11.99 -5.33 -6.09
N MET A 234 -12.36 -4.86 -7.29
CA MET A 234 -11.91 -3.56 -7.84
C MET A 234 -12.52 -2.28 -7.21
N VAL A 235 -12.81 -2.31 -5.90
CA VAL A 235 -13.21 -1.13 -5.11
C VAL A 235 -12.00 -0.50 -4.39
N ALA A 236 -10.87 -1.21 -4.29
CA ALA A 236 -9.67 -0.75 -3.59
C ALA A 236 -8.67 0.00 -4.51
N GLU A 237 -8.87 1.30 -4.68
CA GLU A 237 -7.92 2.18 -5.38
C GLU A 237 -6.65 2.50 -4.58
N ALA A 238 -5.64 1.64 -4.70
CA ALA A 238 -4.26 2.07 -4.42
C ALA A 238 -3.78 3.01 -5.54
N THR A 239 -4.15 4.28 -5.41
CA THR A 239 -3.42 5.36 -6.05
C THR A 239 -2.17 5.63 -5.22
N ASN A 240 -1.22 4.69 -5.26
CA ASN A 240 0.12 4.82 -4.68
C ASN A 240 0.87 6.05 -5.23
N LYS A 241 0.33 6.71 -6.25
CA LYS A 241 0.71 8.06 -6.69
C LYS A 241 0.73 9.07 -5.53
N VAL A 242 -0.14 9.01 -4.52
CA VAL A 242 -0.07 9.92 -3.36
C VAL A 242 1.23 9.71 -2.57
N VAL A 243 1.51 8.47 -2.15
CA VAL A 243 2.78 8.07 -1.50
C VAL A 243 4.00 8.34 -2.39
N LYS A 244 3.81 8.29 -3.71
CA LYS A 244 4.88 8.52 -4.68
C LYS A 244 5.06 10.03 -4.96
N ASP A 245 4.07 10.89 -4.88
CA ASP A 245 4.20 12.28 -5.35
C ASP A 245 4.37 13.28 -4.19
N ASP A 246 3.87 12.98 -2.99
CA ASP A 246 3.97 13.86 -1.81
C ASP A 246 5.33 13.77 -1.07
N GLY A 247 6.37 13.21 -1.68
CA GLY A 247 7.65 12.89 -1.03
C GLY A 247 8.84 12.80 -1.98
N THR A 248 9.06 13.81 -2.82
CA THR A 248 10.06 13.81 -3.90
C THR A 248 11.51 14.05 -3.45
N PHE A 249 12.08 13.15 -2.65
CA PHE A 249 13.50 13.21 -2.23
C PHE A 249 14.28 11.94 -2.56
N ARG A 250 14.83 11.87 -3.79
CA ARG A 250 15.86 10.87 -4.18
C ARG A 250 17.25 11.14 -3.57
N GLU A 251 17.34 12.03 -2.59
CA GLU A 251 18.60 12.44 -1.96
C GLU A 251 18.96 11.53 -0.79
N ARG A 252 20.23 11.14 -0.70
CA ARG A 252 20.75 10.39 0.45
C ARG A 252 20.86 11.33 1.64
N HIS A 253 19.91 11.26 2.57
CA HIS A 253 19.95 12.04 3.80
C HIS A 253 20.78 11.37 4.90
N VAL A 254 21.44 12.19 5.73
CA VAL A 254 21.96 11.77 7.03
C VAL A 254 20.81 11.37 7.97
N LEU A 255 21.09 10.49 8.94
CA LEU A 255 20.10 9.90 9.84
C LEU A 255 19.15 10.94 10.46
N SER A 256 19.70 11.99 11.08
CA SER A 256 18.91 13.04 11.72
C SER A 256 17.91 13.72 10.78
N ARG A 257 18.34 14.06 9.55
CA ARG A 257 17.46 14.66 8.54
C ARG A 257 16.40 13.67 8.06
N PHE A 258 16.76 12.41 7.88
CA PHE A 258 15.82 11.38 7.47
C PHE A 258 14.72 11.12 8.51
N LEU A 259 15.07 11.03 9.80
CA LEU A 259 14.08 10.84 10.87
C LEU A 259 13.08 12.00 10.96
N VAL A 260 13.55 13.25 10.80
CA VAL A 260 12.67 14.42 10.71
C VAL A 260 11.72 14.30 9.52
N VAL A 261 12.18 13.85 8.35
CA VAL A 261 11.32 13.66 7.17
C VAL A 261 10.30 12.54 7.40
N ALA A 262 10.70 11.37 7.89
CA ALA A 262 9.80 10.24 8.18
C ALA A 262 8.74 10.60 9.23
N SER A 263 9.13 11.32 10.29
CA SER A 263 8.24 11.84 11.33
C SER A 263 7.23 12.84 10.77
N ASN A 264 7.69 13.78 9.95
CA ASN A 264 6.82 14.78 9.32
C ASN A 264 5.81 14.14 8.35
N ILE A 265 6.18 13.06 7.65
CA ILE A 265 5.27 12.33 6.78
C ILE A 265 4.11 11.72 7.59
N ILE A 266 4.41 11.03 8.70
CA ILE A 266 3.37 10.47 9.59
C ILE A 266 2.48 11.58 10.17
N ASN A 267 3.08 12.68 10.68
CA ASN A 267 2.33 13.80 11.21
C ASN A 267 1.40 14.43 10.15
N ASN A 268 1.92 14.70 8.94
CA ASN A 268 1.15 15.26 7.85
C ASN A 268 0.01 14.33 7.43
N TRP A 269 0.29 13.04 7.25
CA TRP A 269 -0.75 12.04 6.96
C TRP A 269 -1.82 12.03 8.04
N SER A 270 -1.45 12.18 9.32
CA SER A 270 -2.40 12.23 10.43
C SER A 270 -3.23 13.52 10.43
N ILE A 271 -2.60 14.69 10.34
CA ILE A 271 -3.27 16.00 10.31
C ILE A 271 -4.26 16.09 9.12
N GLU A 272 -3.90 15.51 7.98
CA GLU A 272 -4.80 15.38 6.84
C GLU A 272 -6.06 14.54 7.12
N ARG A 273 -6.10 13.68 8.15
CA ARG A 273 -7.29 12.92 8.56
C ARG A 273 -7.91 13.45 9.85
N ASP A 274 -7.42 14.58 10.38
CA ASP A 274 -8.01 15.21 11.56
C ASP A 274 -9.34 15.88 11.18
N PRO A 275 -10.47 15.60 11.88
CA PRO A 275 -11.75 16.25 11.60
C PRO A 275 -11.76 17.77 11.78
N SER A 276 -10.80 18.34 12.52
CA SER A 276 -10.62 19.79 12.68
C SER A 276 -9.85 20.47 11.53
N SER A 277 -9.24 19.68 10.63
CA SER A 277 -8.47 20.19 9.50
C SER A 277 -9.38 20.68 8.37
N ILE A 278 -9.08 21.87 7.83
CA ILE A 278 -9.85 22.49 6.73
C ILE A 278 -9.90 21.59 5.49
N ASN A 279 -8.81 20.87 5.21
CA ASN A 279 -8.67 19.99 4.05
C ASN A 279 -8.73 18.50 4.46
N THR A 280 -9.62 18.17 5.41
CA THR A 280 -9.68 16.81 5.99
C THR A 280 -10.12 15.74 4.98
N LYS A 281 -9.32 14.67 4.91
CA LYS A 281 -9.52 13.44 4.13
C LYS A 281 -10.19 12.41 5.04
N LEU A 282 -11.42 12.66 5.49
CA LEU A 282 -12.17 11.73 6.33
C LEU A 282 -12.36 10.38 5.63
N PHE A 283 -12.20 9.28 6.37
CA PHE A 283 -12.37 7.92 5.83
C PHE A 283 -13.85 7.67 5.50
N ALA A 284 -14.19 7.58 4.22
CA ALA A 284 -15.55 7.44 3.76
C ALA A 284 -16.06 5.99 3.84
N THR A 285 -17.10 5.78 4.64
CA THR A 285 -17.85 4.52 4.76
C THR A 285 -19.02 4.40 3.78
N GLU A 286 -19.21 5.39 2.90
CA GLU A 286 -20.27 5.43 1.88
C GLU A 286 -19.72 6.02 0.56
N PRO A 287 -20.17 5.52 -0.61
CA PRO A 287 -19.75 6.04 -1.91
C PRO A 287 -20.40 7.40 -2.20
N THR A 288 -19.69 8.28 -2.92
CA THR A 288 -20.23 9.61 -3.33
C THR A 288 -21.44 9.51 -4.26
N ILE A 289 -21.62 8.39 -4.97
CA ILE A 289 -22.75 8.16 -5.88
C ILE A 289 -23.58 6.99 -5.34
N CYS A 290 -24.52 7.30 -4.45
CA CYS A 290 -25.68 6.43 -4.21
C CYS A 290 -26.71 6.71 -5.30
N LEU A 291 -26.90 5.74 -6.21
CA LEU A 291 -28.12 5.69 -6.99
C LEU A 291 -29.25 5.27 -6.05
N ASN A 292 -30.07 6.23 -5.62
CA ASN A 292 -31.37 5.93 -5.03
C ASN A 292 -32.25 5.33 -6.14
N LEU A 293 -32.25 4.01 -6.22
CA LEU A 293 -33.15 3.18 -7.04
C LEU A 293 -34.38 2.78 -6.21
#